data_AF-A0A1L9WHU6-F1
#
_entry.id   AF-A0A1L9WHU6-F1
#
_cell.length_a   1.000
_cell.length_b   1.000
_cell.length_c   1.000
_cell.angle_alpha   90.00
_cell.angle_beta   90.00
_cell.angle_gamma   90.00
#
_symmetry.space_group_name_H-M   'P 1'
#
loop_
_entity.id
_entity.type
_entity.pdbx_description
1 polymer ?
#
loop_
_entity_poly.entity_id
_entity_poly.type
_entity_poly.pdbx_seq_one_letter_code
_entity_poly.pdbx_strand_id
1 'polypeptide(L)'
;MQLTPFTIATLLNTAGAVSIYKPAAGDRVDVSKDWQVCYNAVDTDPQQFCLYLTNFVEYPPQILDLLNRQPVQRDAGCVTIPGKCYPGLRTTSPYRVRAAECADPNTIYAESGDFWPSQSKCQATTLTRVVRE
;
A
#
# COMPACT_ATOMS: atom_id res chain seq x y z
N MET A 1 -52.39 8.56 -10.57
CA MET A 1 -51.06 8.70 -9.95
C MET A 1 -50.11 7.76 -10.68
N GLN A 2 -49.25 8.27 -11.55
CA GLN A 2 -48.22 7.47 -12.22
C GLN A 2 -46.92 7.59 -11.43
N LEU A 3 -46.43 6.46 -10.90
CA LEU A 3 -45.12 6.36 -10.25
C LEU A 3 -44.08 6.20 -11.35
N THR A 4 -43.25 7.23 -11.55
CA THR A 4 -42.07 7.15 -12.40
C THR A 4 -40.99 6.32 -11.70
N PRO A 5 -40.52 5.21 -12.29
CA PRO A 5 -39.38 4.48 -11.74
C PRO A 5 -38.10 5.29 -12.02
N PHE A 6 -37.51 5.84 -10.96
CA PHE A 6 -36.14 6.34 -11.01
C PHE A 6 -35.20 5.12 -11.03
N THR A 7 -34.79 4.70 -12.22
CA THR A 7 -33.68 3.76 -12.37
C THR A 7 -32.38 4.51 -12.05
N ILE A 8 -31.85 4.31 -10.84
CA ILE A 8 -30.49 4.73 -10.50
C ILE A 8 -29.55 3.72 -11.20
N ALA A 9 -29.04 4.11 -12.37
CA ALA A 9 -27.97 3.36 -13.02
C ALA A 9 -26.69 3.53 -12.19
N THR A 10 -26.36 2.53 -11.37
CA THR A 10 -25.02 2.46 -10.77
C THR A 10 -24.03 2.12 -11.88
N LEU A 11 -23.32 3.14 -12.37
CA LEU A 11 -22.15 2.96 -13.23
C LEU A 11 -21.11 2.16 -12.44
N LEU A 12 -20.99 0.87 -12.76
CA LEU A 12 -19.88 0.03 -12.33
C LEU A 12 -18.61 0.64 -12.95
N ASN A 13 -17.80 1.26 -12.09
CA ASN A 13 -16.56 1.91 -12.48
C ASN A 13 -15.61 0.83 -13.02
N THR A 14 -15.40 0.82 -14.33
CA THR A 14 -14.55 -0.14 -15.03
C THR A 14 -13.12 -0.02 -14.55
N ALA A 15 -12.50 -1.17 -14.27
CA ALA A 15 -11.14 -1.36 -13.76
C ALA A 15 -10.20 -0.20 -14.10
N GLY A 16 -9.87 0.55 -13.05
CA GLY A 16 -8.90 1.61 -13.11
C GLY A 16 -7.50 1.12 -13.47
N ALA A 17 -6.73 1.96 -14.16
CA ALA A 17 -5.37 1.66 -14.61
C ALA A 17 -4.33 2.36 -13.73
N VAL A 18 -4.62 2.52 -12.43
CA VAL A 18 -3.61 2.99 -11.48
C VAL A 18 -2.37 2.11 -11.63
N SER A 19 -1.21 2.72 -11.85
CA SER A 19 0.05 2.02 -12.09
C SER A 19 1.12 2.58 -11.19
N ILE A 20 1.53 1.81 -10.18
CA ILE A 20 2.59 2.19 -9.25
C ILE A 20 3.93 1.80 -9.87
N TYR A 21 4.75 2.80 -10.19
CA TYR A 21 6.07 2.60 -10.79
C TYR A 21 7.24 2.90 -9.83
N LYS A 22 6.95 3.46 -8.65
CA LYS A 22 7.90 3.62 -7.56
C LYS A 22 7.25 3.18 -6.24
N PRO A 23 7.85 2.26 -5.47
CA PRO A 23 9.12 1.57 -5.73
C PRO A 23 9.01 0.65 -6.95
N ALA A 24 10.10 0.55 -7.71
CA ALA A 24 10.22 -0.35 -8.83
C ALA A 24 10.57 -1.77 -8.34
N ALA A 25 10.36 -2.76 -9.22
CA ALA A 25 10.75 -4.13 -8.91
C ALA A 25 12.26 -4.23 -8.63
N GLY A 26 12.62 -4.84 -7.50
CA GLY A 26 14.01 -5.01 -7.05
C GLY A 26 14.57 -3.84 -6.24
N ASP A 27 13.83 -2.74 -6.08
CA ASP A 27 14.28 -1.60 -5.28
C ASP A 27 14.55 -2.00 -3.83
N ARG A 28 15.49 -1.29 -3.20
CA ARG A 28 15.74 -1.37 -1.75
C ARG A 28 15.28 -0.08 -1.11
N VAL A 29 14.29 -0.19 -0.22
CA VAL A 29 13.66 0.98 0.40
C VAL A 29 13.87 0.93 1.91
N ASP A 30 14.42 1.98 2.49
CA ASP A 30 14.50 2.12 3.95
C ASP A 30 13.24 2.80 4.47
N VAL A 31 12.22 2.00 4.84
CA VAL A 31 10.90 2.49 5.26
C VAL A 31 10.93 3.23 6.60
N SER A 32 12.05 3.18 7.31
CA SER A 32 12.28 3.98 8.52
C SER A 32 12.69 5.43 8.23
N LYS A 33 12.95 5.76 6.97
CA LYS A 33 13.19 7.11 6.46
C LYS A 33 12.06 7.51 5.53
N ASP A 34 11.92 8.81 5.26
CA ASP A 34 10.97 9.27 4.27
C ASP A 34 11.31 8.68 2.90
N TRP A 35 10.29 8.19 2.21
CA TRP A 35 10.41 7.57 0.90
C TRP A 35 9.21 7.95 0.04
N GLN A 36 9.24 7.59 -1.25
CA GLN A 36 8.21 8.00 -2.19
C GLN A 36 7.50 6.79 -2.79
N VAL A 37 6.18 6.94 -2.91
CA VAL A 37 5.35 6.12 -3.78
C VAL A 37 4.93 6.98 -4.96
N CYS A 38 5.19 6.52 -6.17
CA CYS A 38 4.77 7.22 -7.39
C CYS A 38 3.92 6.33 -8.27
N TYR A 39 2.88 6.92 -8.83
CA TYR A 39 1.89 6.25 -9.64
C TYR A 39 1.37 7.13 -10.76
N ASN A 40 0.91 6.49 -11.82
CA ASN A 40 0.08 7.10 -12.85
C ASN A 40 -1.38 6.66 -12.62
N ALA A 41 -2.31 7.53 -13.00
CA ALA A 41 -3.74 7.26 -12.95
C ALA A 41 -4.42 7.89 -14.18
N VAL A 42 -5.59 7.38 -14.51
CA VAL A 42 -6.45 7.84 -15.61
C VAL A 42 -7.79 8.32 -15.07
N ASP A 43 -8.55 9.06 -15.89
CA ASP A 43 -9.77 9.73 -15.43
C ASP A 43 -10.87 8.80 -14.90
N THR A 44 -10.84 7.52 -15.27
CA THR A 44 -11.78 6.49 -14.78
C THR A 44 -11.39 5.90 -13.42
N ASP A 45 -10.22 6.22 -12.88
CA ASP A 45 -9.77 5.74 -11.57
C ASP A 45 -10.55 6.41 -10.42
N PRO A 46 -10.62 5.76 -9.24
CA PRO A 46 -11.13 6.39 -8.04
C PRO A 46 -10.43 7.72 -7.77
N GLN A 47 -11.19 8.75 -7.39
CA GLN A 47 -10.65 10.08 -7.05
C GLN A 47 -9.62 10.01 -5.92
N GLN A 48 -9.82 9.06 -5.01
CA GLN A 48 -8.99 8.84 -3.84
C GLN A 48 -8.84 7.36 -3.54
N PHE A 49 -7.69 7.00 -2.97
CA PHE A 49 -7.41 5.64 -2.51
C PHE A 49 -6.39 5.66 -1.37
N CYS A 50 -6.22 4.53 -0.69
CA CYS A 50 -5.25 4.37 0.39
C CYS A 50 -4.07 3.50 -0.07
N LEU A 51 -2.91 3.77 0.53
CA LEU A 51 -1.67 3.06 0.26
C LEU A 51 -1.29 2.14 1.41
N TYR A 52 -0.97 0.90 1.07
CA TYR A 52 -0.59 -0.16 2.01
C TYR A 52 0.75 -0.76 1.61
N LEU A 53 1.52 -1.20 2.59
CA LEU A 53 2.69 -2.05 2.42
C LEU A 53 2.26 -3.50 2.69
N THR A 54 2.37 -4.36 1.68
CA THR A 54 1.83 -5.72 1.74
C THR A 54 2.90 -6.78 1.50
N ASN A 55 2.80 -7.88 2.24
CA ASN A 55 3.54 -9.11 1.98
C ASN A 55 2.55 -10.26 2.03
N PHE A 56 2.29 -10.84 0.86
CA PHE A 56 1.48 -12.06 0.70
C PHE A 56 2.35 -13.25 0.26
N VAL A 57 3.67 -13.07 0.19
CA VAL A 57 4.63 -14.11 -0.15
C VAL A 57 4.79 -15.08 1.02
N GLU A 58 4.80 -14.56 2.24
CA GLU A 58 4.91 -15.36 3.44
C GLU A 58 3.63 -15.38 4.27
N TYR A 59 3.36 -16.51 4.92
CA TYR A 59 2.27 -16.65 5.87
C TYR A 59 2.74 -16.31 7.30
N PRO A 60 1.90 -15.66 8.14
CA PRO A 60 0.66 -14.97 7.76
C PRO A 60 0.93 -13.72 6.91
N PRO A 61 0.04 -13.37 5.96
CA PRO A 61 0.17 -12.14 5.19
C PRO A 61 0.25 -10.90 6.08
N GLN A 62 1.01 -9.90 5.65
CA GLN A 62 1.08 -8.60 6.30
C GLN A 62 0.45 -7.53 5.43
N ILE A 63 -0.37 -6.68 6.05
CA ILE A 63 -0.94 -5.49 5.46
C ILE A 63 -0.69 -4.35 6.45
N LEU A 64 0.13 -3.39 6.06
CA LEU A 64 0.58 -2.30 6.92
C LEU A 64 0.17 -0.97 6.30
N ASP A 65 -0.64 -0.18 7.01
CA ASP A 65 -1.06 1.15 6.57
C ASP A 65 0.15 2.08 6.40
N LEU A 66 0.30 2.73 5.24
CA LEU A 66 1.42 3.67 5.01
C LEU A 66 1.15 5.04 5.62
N LEU A 67 -0.05 5.58 5.39
CA LEU A 67 -0.44 6.95 5.77
C LEU A 67 -1.55 6.98 6.82
N ASN A 68 -1.64 5.96 7.69
CA ASN A 68 -2.71 5.84 8.71
C ASN A 68 -4.12 5.97 8.10
N ARG A 69 -4.33 5.36 6.93
CA ARG A 69 -5.57 5.44 6.12
C ARG A 69 -5.95 6.85 5.66
N GLN A 70 -5.03 7.81 5.67
CA GLN A 70 -5.23 9.07 4.97
C GLN A 70 -5.25 8.79 3.45
N PRO A 71 -6.34 9.16 2.75
CA PRO A 71 -6.43 8.95 1.31
C PRO A 71 -5.45 9.85 0.56
N VAL A 72 -4.87 9.31 -0.52
CA VAL A 72 -4.11 10.08 -1.51
C VAL A 72 -4.99 10.45 -2.69
N GLN A 73 -4.69 11.57 -3.35
CA GLN A 73 -5.42 12.01 -4.53
C GLN A 73 -4.92 11.27 -5.77
N ARG A 74 -5.84 10.90 -6.66
CA ARG A 74 -5.54 10.28 -7.96
C ARG A 74 -4.47 11.01 -8.76
N ASP A 75 -4.50 12.34 -8.73
CA ASP A 75 -3.66 13.17 -9.62
C ASP A 75 -2.37 13.67 -8.94
N ALA A 76 -2.01 13.13 -7.77
CA ALA A 76 -0.83 13.58 -7.03
C ALA A 76 0.51 13.16 -7.68
N GLY A 77 0.51 12.08 -8.47
CA GLY A 77 1.70 11.54 -9.15
C GLY A 77 2.71 10.87 -8.21
N CYS A 78 3.25 11.60 -7.22
CA CYS A 78 4.13 11.08 -6.19
C CYS A 78 3.70 11.55 -4.81
N VAL A 79 3.68 10.63 -3.85
CA VAL A 79 3.35 10.89 -2.44
C VAL A 79 4.54 10.52 -1.58
N THR A 80 4.91 11.42 -0.67
CA THR A 80 5.93 11.13 0.35
C THR A 80 5.31 10.33 1.48
N ILE A 81 5.86 9.16 1.74
CA ILE A 81 5.52 8.32 2.88
C ILE A 81 6.48 8.67 4.02
N PRO A 82 5.98 9.18 5.16
CA PRO A 82 6.81 9.45 6.32
C PRO A 82 7.49 8.17 6.82
N GLY A 83 8.77 8.27 7.13
CA GLY A 83 9.53 7.14 7.69
C GLY A 83 8.96 6.70 9.04
N LYS A 84 8.75 5.40 9.22
CA LYS A 84 8.33 4.82 10.51
C LYS A 84 8.82 3.39 10.69
N CYS A 85 8.83 2.95 11.95
CA CYS A 85 9.14 1.57 12.29
C CYS A 85 7.89 0.71 12.20
N TYR A 86 8.01 -0.46 11.56
CA TYR A 86 6.92 -1.41 11.39
C TYR A 86 7.24 -2.65 12.23
N PRO A 87 6.56 -2.85 13.38
CA PRO A 87 6.75 -4.04 14.19
C PRO A 87 6.51 -5.31 13.38
N GLY A 88 7.46 -6.25 13.42
CA GLY A 88 7.36 -7.52 12.71
C GLY A 88 7.58 -7.44 11.18
N LEU A 89 8.04 -6.31 10.65
CA LEU A 89 8.44 -6.22 9.24
C LEU A 89 9.53 -7.25 8.91
N ARG A 90 9.30 -8.04 7.86
CA ARG A 90 10.18 -9.13 7.42
C ARG A 90 11.19 -8.60 6.41
N THR A 91 12.37 -8.21 6.86
CA THR A 91 13.41 -7.61 5.99
C THR A 91 14.09 -8.60 5.04
N THR A 92 13.81 -9.90 5.19
CA THR A 92 14.29 -10.98 4.31
C THR A 92 13.25 -11.42 3.28
N SER A 93 12.15 -10.67 3.13
CA SER A 93 11.04 -10.98 2.25
C SER A 93 10.66 -9.75 1.42
N PRO A 94 10.27 -9.90 0.15
CA PRO A 94 9.81 -8.77 -0.65
C PRO A 94 8.41 -8.31 -0.22
N TYR A 95 8.13 -7.04 -0.49
CA TYR A 95 6.83 -6.41 -0.29
C TYR A 95 6.38 -5.71 -1.57
N ARG A 96 5.10 -5.36 -1.61
CA ARG A 96 4.53 -4.45 -2.61
C ARG A 96 3.89 -3.25 -1.94
N VAL A 97 3.84 -2.15 -2.68
CA VAL A 97 2.90 -1.07 -2.36
C VAL A 97 1.60 -1.40 -3.06
N ARG A 98 0.51 -1.40 -2.30
CA ARG A 98 -0.83 -1.64 -2.79
C ARG A 98 -1.63 -0.35 -2.68
N ALA A 99 -2.21 0.09 -3.80
CA ALA A 99 -3.30 1.05 -3.81
C ALA A 99 -4.63 0.29 -3.71
N ALA A 100 -5.45 0.62 -2.74
CA ALA A 100 -6.73 -0.05 -2.49
C ALA A 100 -7.77 0.91 -1.91
N GLU A 101 -9.00 0.42 -1.83
CA GLU A 101 -10.07 1.11 -1.10
C GLU A 101 -9.67 1.33 0.36
N CYS A 102 -9.93 2.53 0.89
CA CYS A 102 -9.54 2.87 2.26
C CYS A 102 -10.30 2.07 3.34
N ALA A 103 -11.52 1.63 3.02
CA ALA A 103 -12.35 0.82 3.92
C ALA A 103 -12.01 -0.68 3.86
N ASP A 104 -11.51 -1.16 2.72
CA ASP A 104 -11.15 -2.56 2.51
C ASP A 104 -9.83 -2.69 1.70
N PRO A 105 -8.70 -3.06 2.34
CA PRO A 105 -7.42 -3.23 1.66
C PRO A 105 -7.38 -4.41 0.68
N ASN A 106 -8.46 -5.19 0.57
CA ASN A 106 -8.61 -6.27 -0.41
C ASN A 106 -9.35 -5.84 -1.68
N THR A 107 -9.98 -4.66 -1.70
CA THR A 107 -10.44 -4.02 -2.94
C THR A 107 -9.25 -3.32 -3.60
N ILE A 108 -8.48 -4.08 -4.39
CA ILE A 108 -7.21 -3.64 -4.97
C ILE A 108 -7.44 -2.83 -6.24
N TYR A 109 -6.79 -1.66 -6.32
CA TYR A 109 -6.72 -0.84 -7.54
C TYR A 109 -5.39 -1.03 -8.27
N ALA A 110 -4.27 -1.15 -7.55
CA ALA A 110 -2.96 -1.42 -8.13
C ALA A 110 -1.99 -2.03 -7.12
N GLU A 111 -0.95 -2.69 -7.62
CA GLU A 111 0.22 -3.06 -6.85
C GLU A 111 1.51 -2.66 -7.58
N SER A 112 2.55 -2.31 -6.83
CA SER A 112 3.91 -2.16 -7.35
C SER A 112 4.52 -3.52 -7.68
N GLY A 113 5.69 -3.50 -8.32
CA GLY A 113 6.60 -4.64 -8.32
C GLY A 113 7.12 -4.98 -6.91
N ASP A 114 7.63 -6.19 -6.76
CA ASP A 114 8.26 -6.65 -5.52
C ASP A 114 9.52 -5.84 -5.21
N PHE A 115 9.60 -5.28 -4.01
CA PHE A 115 10.77 -4.54 -3.53
C PHE A 115 11.18 -5.00 -2.12
N TRP A 116 12.39 -4.65 -1.70
CA TRP A 116 13.00 -5.11 -0.46
C TRP A 116 13.04 -4.01 0.60
N PRO A 117 12.15 -4.03 1.60
CA PRO A 117 12.17 -3.02 2.64
C PRO A 117 13.24 -3.31 3.70
N SER A 118 13.80 -2.24 4.24
CA SER A 118 14.69 -2.21 5.40
C SER A 118 14.22 -1.13 6.36
N GLN A 119 14.68 -1.15 7.61
CA GLN A 119 14.26 -0.18 8.62
C GLN A 119 15.44 0.22 9.52
N SER A 120 16.44 0.88 8.93
CA SER A 120 17.74 1.11 9.58
C SER A 120 17.70 1.98 10.84
N LYS A 121 16.69 2.87 10.98
CA LYS A 121 16.49 3.70 12.17
C LYS A 121 15.73 2.99 13.29
N CYS A 122 15.26 1.77 13.06
CA CYS A 122 14.49 1.02 14.03
C CYS A 122 15.42 0.13 14.84
N GLN A 123 15.28 0.18 16.16
CA GLN A 123 16.03 -0.71 17.05
C GLN A 123 15.71 -2.16 16.67
N ALA A 124 16.73 -2.96 16.39
CA ALA A 124 16.54 -4.39 16.22
C ALA A 124 16.09 -4.94 17.58
N THR A 125 14.88 -5.51 17.65
CA THR A 125 14.47 -6.32 18.79
C THR A 125 15.35 -7.56 18.80
N THR A 126 16.53 -7.43 19.39
CA THR A 126 17.43 -8.56 19.62
C THR A 126 16.77 -9.36 20.73
N LEU A 127 16.09 -10.44 20.36
CA LEU A 127 15.71 -11.46 21.32
C LEU A 127 17.01 -12.10 21.81
N THR A 128 17.55 -11.60 22.91
CA THR A 128 18.62 -12.27 23.64
C THR A 128 18.08 -13.64 24.04
N ARG A 129 18.53 -14.69 23.35
CA ARG A 129 18.23 -16.07 23.71
C ARG A 129 18.82 -16.30 25.10
N VAL A 130 17.98 -16.29 26.14
CA VAL A 130 18.36 -16.78 27.46
C VAL A 130 18.47 -18.29 27.32
N VAL A 131 19.69 -18.78 27.05
CA VAL A 131 20.00 -20.20 27.18
C VAL A 131 19.97 -20.48 28.67
N ARG A 132 18.95 -21.19 29.15
CA ARG A 132 18.99 -21.79 30.49
C ARG A 132 19.79 -23.08 30.36
N GLU A 133 20.90 -23.14 31.09
CA GLU A 133 21.69 -24.34 31.34
C GLU A 133 20.93 -25.30 32.27
#